data_AF-A0A0B7IIZ0-F1
#
_entry.id   AF-A0A0B7IIZ0-F1
#
_cell.length_a   1.000
_cell.length_b   1.000
_cell.length_c   1.000
_cell.angle_alpha   90.00
_cell.angle_beta   90.00
_cell.angle_gamma   90.00
#
_symmetry.space_group_name_H-M   'P 1'
#
loop_
_entity.id
_entity.type
_entity.pdbx_description
1 polymer ?
#
loop_
_entity_poly.entity_id
_entity_poly.type
_entity_poly.pdbx_seq_one_letter_code
_entity_poly.pdbx_strand_id
1 'polypeptide(L)'
;MVTDRKVILYIASSLDGYIAKPNDDLSFLSIVQQDGEDYGYADFVKSVDTVILGRKTYDWVMTQVPEFPHADKNSFIITRTSRPSVGKTSFYTDNLKDLILRLKSEQGKNIFIDGGAEIVNELLKENLIDEFIISIIPILVGSGTKLFKDGRPEQKLELISTKQFDKGLTQLHYKRADN
;
A
#
# COMPACT_ATOMS: atom_id res chain seq x y z
N MET A 1 -9.96 -23.53 9.04
CA MET A 1 -8.94 -22.89 9.90
C MET A 1 -9.11 -21.39 9.70
N VAL A 2 -9.23 -20.61 10.77
CA VAL A 2 -9.25 -19.15 10.66
C VAL A 2 -7.84 -18.74 10.22
N THR A 3 -7.68 -18.33 8.97
CA THR A 3 -6.44 -17.73 8.50
C THR A 3 -6.35 -16.34 9.10
N ASP A 4 -5.30 -16.05 9.88
CA ASP A 4 -5.03 -14.70 10.37
C ASP A 4 -4.78 -13.80 9.16
N ARG A 5 -5.69 -12.86 8.90
CA ARG A 5 -5.64 -11.98 7.74
C ARG A 5 -4.49 -10.99 7.94
N LYS A 6 -3.49 -11.02 7.06
CA LYS A 6 -2.34 -10.13 7.17
C LYS A 6 -2.65 -8.76 6.56
N VAL A 7 -2.17 -7.71 7.21
CA VAL A 7 -2.14 -6.35 6.67
C VAL A 7 -0.82 -6.16 5.93
N ILE A 8 -0.87 -5.99 4.60
CA ILE A 8 0.30 -5.96 3.74
C ILE A 8 0.39 -4.61 3.03
N LEU A 9 1.49 -3.90 3.25
CA LEU A 9 1.88 -2.75 2.44
C LEU A 9 2.59 -3.27 1.18
N TYR A 10 2.05 -2.98 0.00
CA TYR A 10 2.69 -3.26 -1.27
C TYR A 10 2.87 -1.95 -2.03
N ILE A 11 4.10 -1.43 -2.13
CA ILE A 11 4.32 -0.07 -2.62
C ILE A 11 5.68 0.09 -3.31
N ALA A 12 5.76 1.02 -4.26
CA ALA A 12 7.02 1.46 -4.84
C ALA A 12 7.50 2.76 -4.20
N SER A 13 8.81 2.90 -4.00
CA SER A 13 9.43 4.15 -3.54
C SER A 13 10.77 4.38 -4.22
N SER A 14 11.22 5.64 -4.25
CA SER A 14 12.62 5.98 -4.52
C SER A 14 13.55 5.41 -3.44
N LEU A 15 14.85 5.42 -3.70
CA LEU A 15 15.88 4.96 -2.76
C LEU A 15 15.90 5.79 -1.46
N ASP A 16 15.61 7.09 -1.56
CA ASP A 16 15.47 8.01 -0.43
C ASP A 16 14.05 8.08 0.15
N GLY A 17 13.17 7.14 -0.22
CA GLY A 17 11.91 6.89 0.48
C GLY A 17 10.72 7.75 0.06
N TYR A 18 10.73 8.32 -1.15
CA TYR A 18 9.60 9.08 -1.70
C TYR A 18 8.71 8.18 -2.59
N ILE A 19 7.39 8.31 -2.42
CA ILE A 19 6.39 7.60 -3.24
C ILE A 19 5.79 8.49 -4.34
N ALA A 20 6.01 9.80 -4.25
CA ALA A 20 5.65 10.77 -5.27
C ALA A 20 6.59 11.96 -5.20
N LYS A 21 6.91 12.55 -6.36
CA LYS A 21 7.54 13.86 -6.47
C LYS A 21 6.54 14.97 -6.08
N PRO A 22 6.96 16.25 -6.01
CA PRO A 22 6.03 17.36 -5.83
C PRO A 22 4.89 17.31 -6.85
N ASN A 23 3.70 17.78 -6.45
CA ASN A 23 2.48 17.76 -7.27
C ASN A 23 1.99 16.36 -7.67
N ASP A 24 2.25 15.35 -6.82
CA ASP A 24 1.80 13.97 -7.03
C ASP A 24 2.33 13.32 -8.33
N ASP A 25 3.51 13.77 -8.77
CA ASP A 25 4.18 13.28 -9.97
C ASP A 25 4.87 11.92 -9.71
N LEU A 26 4.42 10.89 -10.44
CA LEU A 26 4.93 9.52 -10.36
C LEU A 26 5.85 9.13 -11.53
N SER A 27 6.29 10.08 -12.35
CA SER A 27 7.02 9.76 -13.58
C SER A 27 8.35 9.04 -13.34
N PHE A 28 8.89 9.06 -12.13
CA PHE A 28 10.11 8.30 -11.81
C PHE A 28 9.89 6.79 -11.84
N LEU A 29 8.64 6.32 -11.73
CA LEU A 29 8.31 4.89 -11.88
C LEU A 29 8.59 4.38 -13.30
N SER A 30 8.57 5.24 -14.31
CA SER A 30 8.82 4.82 -15.70
C SER A 30 10.28 4.40 -15.95
N ILE A 31 11.20 4.71 -15.03
CA ILE A 31 12.61 4.28 -15.10
C ILE A 31 12.71 2.77 -15.18
N VAL A 32 11.87 2.08 -14.41
CA VAL A 32 11.87 0.62 -14.33
C VAL A 32 10.87 -0.01 -15.28
N GLN A 33 9.85 0.70 -15.76
CA GLN A 33 8.78 0.16 -16.61
C GLN A 33 9.32 -0.70 -17.76
N GLN A 34 8.83 -1.93 -17.87
CA GLN A 34 9.25 -2.91 -18.87
C GLN A 34 8.04 -3.68 -19.38
N ASP A 35 7.99 -3.91 -20.69
CA ASP A 35 6.88 -4.63 -21.32
C ASP A 35 6.80 -6.07 -20.77
N GLY A 36 5.59 -6.46 -20.35
CA GLY A 36 5.32 -7.79 -19.81
C GLY A 36 5.77 -8.01 -18.36
N GLU A 37 6.34 -7.00 -17.70
CA GLU A 37 6.77 -7.08 -16.30
C GLU A 37 5.79 -6.31 -15.39
N ASP A 38 5.24 -7.00 -14.39
CA ASP A 38 4.32 -6.43 -13.40
C ASP A 38 4.90 -6.44 -11.97
N TYR A 39 6.16 -6.87 -11.83
CA TYR A 39 6.92 -7.00 -10.59
C TYR A 39 6.25 -7.89 -9.55
N GLY A 40 5.45 -8.87 -9.98
CA GLY A 40 4.71 -9.80 -9.13
C GLY A 40 3.36 -9.28 -8.64
N TYR A 41 2.89 -8.14 -9.16
CA TYR A 41 1.66 -7.51 -8.72
C TYR A 41 0.42 -8.39 -8.96
N ALA A 42 0.30 -9.06 -10.11
CA ALA A 42 -0.85 -9.92 -10.39
C ALA A 42 -0.97 -11.08 -9.39
N ASP A 43 0.17 -11.68 -9.00
CA ASP A 43 0.18 -12.75 -8.00
C ASP A 43 -0.12 -12.21 -6.59
N PHE A 44 0.38 -11.02 -6.26
CA PHE A 44 0.03 -10.35 -5.01
C PHE A 44 -1.48 -10.06 -4.93
N VAL A 45 -2.09 -9.50 -5.98
CA VAL A 45 -3.53 -9.14 -5.98
C VAL A 45 -4.45 -10.37 -5.88
N LYS A 46 -3.99 -11.56 -6.31
CA LYS A 46 -4.71 -12.83 -6.08
C LYS A 46 -4.73 -13.24 -4.59
N SER A 47 -3.73 -12.82 -3.82
CA SER A 47 -3.57 -13.14 -2.39
C SER A 47 -4.41 -12.27 -1.46
N VAL A 48 -5.05 -11.22 -1.99
CA VAL A 48 -5.86 -10.26 -1.22
C VAL A 48 -7.31 -10.26 -1.70
N ASP A 49 -8.22 -9.95 -0.78
CA ASP A 49 -9.66 -9.74 -1.08
C ASP A 49 -10.15 -8.36 -0.66
N THR A 50 -9.31 -7.59 0.04
CA THR A 50 -9.62 -6.29 0.63
C THR A 50 -8.54 -5.30 0.30
N VAL A 51 -8.92 -4.10 -0.11
CA VAL A 51 -8.00 -3.01 -0.45
C VAL A 51 -8.37 -1.77 0.36
N ILE A 52 -7.37 -1.14 0.97
CA ILE A 52 -7.55 0.07 1.76
C ILE A 52 -6.64 1.15 1.21
N LEU A 53 -7.21 2.31 0.92
CA LEU A 53 -6.48 3.48 0.49
C LEU A 53 -7.09 4.79 0.97
N GLY A 54 -6.28 5.84 1.01
CA GLY A 54 -6.73 7.19 1.30
C GLY A 54 -7.43 7.82 0.11
N ARG A 55 -8.40 8.70 0.37
CA ARG A 55 -9.14 9.43 -0.66
C ARG A 55 -8.26 10.13 -1.70
N LYS A 56 -7.13 10.72 -1.30
CA LYS A 56 -6.23 11.43 -2.24
C LYS A 56 -5.69 10.48 -3.32
N THR A 57 -5.27 9.28 -2.90
CA THR A 57 -4.81 8.22 -3.82
C THR A 57 -5.95 7.76 -4.72
N TYR A 58 -7.13 7.50 -4.15
CA TYR A 58 -8.31 7.09 -4.92
C TYR A 58 -8.69 8.13 -5.98
N ASP A 59 -8.83 9.39 -5.58
CA ASP A 59 -9.20 10.48 -6.50
C ASP A 59 -8.15 10.63 -7.61
N TRP A 60 -6.85 10.51 -7.30
CA TRP A 60 -5.77 10.51 -8.30
C TRP A 60 -5.89 9.34 -9.27
N VAL A 61 -6.07 8.10 -8.79
CA VAL A 61 -6.24 6.91 -9.63
C VAL A 61 -7.41 7.08 -10.60
N MET A 62 -8.55 7.57 -10.11
CA MET A 62 -9.75 7.78 -10.93
C MET A 62 -9.57 8.87 -12.01
N THR A 63 -8.53 9.71 -11.94
CA THR A 63 -8.19 10.60 -13.07
C THR A 63 -7.45 9.90 -14.20
N GLN A 64 -6.88 8.71 -13.94
CA GLN A 64 -6.04 7.95 -14.87
C GLN A 64 -6.80 6.82 -15.55
N VAL A 65 -7.87 6.32 -14.92
CA VAL A 65 -8.63 5.14 -15.40
C VAL A 65 -10.14 5.39 -15.32
N PRO A 66 -10.93 4.75 -16.21
CA PRO A 66 -12.39 4.92 -16.22
C PRO A 66 -13.08 4.23 -15.03
N GLU A 67 -12.47 3.18 -14.48
CA GLU A 67 -12.99 2.40 -13.36
C GLU A 67 -11.86 2.11 -12.37
N PHE A 68 -12.22 2.01 -11.09
CA PHE A 68 -11.26 1.70 -10.04
C PHE A 68 -10.66 0.29 -10.24
N PRO A 69 -9.32 0.13 -10.29
CA PRO A 69 -8.68 -1.15 -10.64
C PRO A 69 -8.99 -2.32 -9.69
N HIS A 70 -9.50 -2.02 -8.49
CA HIS A 70 -9.84 -3.02 -7.47
C HIS A 70 -11.34 -3.06 -7.16
N ALA A 71 -12.20 -2.63 -8.08
CA ALA A 71 -13.65 -2.63 -7.90
C ALA A 71 -14.24 -4.04 -7.63
N ASP A 72 -13.52 -5.11 -7.95
CA ASP A 72 -13.89 -6.50 -7.67
C ASP A 72 -13.65 -6.92 -6.20
N LYS A 73 -12.82 -6.16 -5.47
CA LYS A 73 -12.44 -6.39 -4.06
C LYS A 73 -13.33 -5.60 -3.10
N ASN A 74 -13.29 -5.95 -1.82
CA ASN A 74 -13.87 -5.11 -0.77
C ASN A 74 -12.94 -3.91 -0.55
N SER A 75 -13.32 -2.73 -1.03
CA SER A 75 -12.44 -1.56 -1.01
C SER A 75 -12.91 -0.52 -0.02
N PHE A 76 -12.01 -0.01 0.81
CA PHE A 76 -12.28 1.05 1.79
C PHE A 76 -11.46 2.29 1.47
N ILE A 77 -12.15 3.36 1.06
CA ILE A 77 -11.56 4.67 0.80
C ILE A 77 -11.65 5.48 2.08
N ILE A 78 -10.53 5.64 2.78
CA ILE A 78 -10.47 6.37 4.05
C ILE A 78 -10.57 7.87 3.77
N THR A 79 -11.57 8.51 4.37
CA THR A 79 -11.94 9.91 4.09
C THR A 79 -12.58 10.54 5.32
N ARG A 80 -12.48 11.87 5.46
CA ARG A 80 -13.24 12.62 6.48
C ARG A 80 -14.63 13.05 6.02
N THR A 81 -14.91 12.87 4.74
CA THR A 81 -16.15 13.32 4.09
C THR A 81 -16.89 12.10 3.60
N SER A 82 -18.12 11.93 4.06
CA SER A 82 -18.99 10.85 3.60
C SER A 82 -19.27 10.98 2.11
N ARG A 83 -19.30 9.84 1.41
CA ARG A 83 -19.70 9.69 0.01
C ARG A 83 -20.46 8.36 -0.13
N PRO A 84 -21.42 8.24 -1.06
CA PRO A 84 -22.09 6.97 -1.31
C PRO A 84 -21.11 5.89 -1.76
N SER A 85 -21.33 4.64 -1.34
CA SER A 85 -20.59 3.49 -1.85
C SER A 85 -20.89 3.25 -3.33
N VAL A 86 -19.90 2.73 -4.06
CA VAL A 86 -20.01 2.35 -5.47
C VAL A 86 -19.60 0.89 -5.59
N GLY A 87 -20.56 0.00 -5.87
CA GLY A 87 -20.33 -1.44 -5.88
C GLY A 87 -19.76 -1.92 -4.53
N LYS A 88 -18.56 -2.51 -4.55
CA LYS A 88 -17.83 -2.96 -3.34
C LYS A 88 -16.90 -1.91 -2.74
N THR A 89 -16.88 -0.70 -3.30
CA THR A 89 -16.06 0.42 -2.82
C THR A 89 -16.86 1.26 -1.83
N SER A 90 -16.41 1.30 -0.58
CA SER A 90 -17.02 2.06 0.51
C SER A 90 -16.15 3.24 0.91
N PHE A 91 -16.75 4.41 1.06
CA PHE A 91 -16.07 5.60 1.60
C PHE A 91 -16.21 5.62 3.11
N TYR A 92 -15.13 5.25 3.80
CA TYR A 92 -15.13 4.98 5.23
C TYR A 92 -14.65 6.20 6.02
N THR A 93 -15.46 6.63 6.99
CA THR A 93 -15.22 7.85 7.79
C THR A 93 -14.85 7.60 9.24
N ASP A 94 -14.96 6.35 9.70
CA ASP A 94 -14.67 6.00 11.09
C ASP A 94 -13.18 5.68 11.28
N ASN A 95 -12.83 5.22 12.48
CA ASN A 95 -11.46 4.94 12.86
C ASN A 95 -10.82 3.79 12.04
N LEU A 96 -9.63 4.04 11.48
CA LEU A 96 -8.92 3.08 10.63
C LEU A 96 -8.39 1.87 11.41
N LYS A 97 -7.91 2.08 12.65
CA LYS A 97 -7.47 0.97 13.50
C LYS A 97 -8.62 0.01 13.80
N ASP A 98 -9.79 0.54 14.15
CA ASP A 98 -10.97 -0.28 14.43
C ASP A 98 -11.42 -1.05 13.18
N LEU A 99 -11.33 -0.43 12.00
CA LEU A 99 -11.56 -1.10 10.72
C LEU A 99 -10.61 -2.29 10.53
N ILE A 100 -9.30 -2.08 10.72
CA ILE A 100 -8.30 -3.15 10.59
C ILE A 100 -8.57 -4.28 11.57
N LEU A 101 -8.79 -3.97 12.85
CA LEU A 101 -9.04 -4.98 13.88
C LEU A 101 -10.30 -5.80 13.58
N ARG A 102 -11.37 -5.14 13.15
CA ARG A 102 -12.60 -5.82 12.71
C ARG A 102 -12.32 -6.73 11.51
N LEU A 103 -11.68 -6.21 10.46
CA LEU A 103 -11.38 -6.99 9.27
C LEU A 103 -10.51 -8.21 9.59
N LYS A 104 -9.50 -8.08 10.48
CA LYS A 104 -8.65 -9.21 10.91
C LYS A 104 -9.42 -10.31 11.65
N SER A 105 -10.53 -9.96 12.33
CA SER A 105 -11.40 -10.93 13.01
C SER A 105 -12.39 -11.66 12.09
N GLU A 106 -12.57 -11.17 10.87
CA GLU A 106 -13.46 -11.77 9.87
C GLU A 106 -12.71 -12.85 9.06
N GLN A 107 -13.44 -13.79 8.46
CA GLN A 107 -12.85 -14.72 7.50
C GLN A 107 -12.56 -13.99 6.18
N GLY A 108 -11.41 -14.30 5.58
CA GLY A 108 -11.02 -13.71 4.30
C GLY A 108 -9.55 -13.94 3.98
N LYS A 109 -9.13 -13.35 2.86
CA LYS A 109 -7.73 -13.25 2.42
C LYS A 109 -7.04 -12.04 3.06
N ASN A 110 -5.82 -11.75 2.65
CA ASN A 110 -5.04 -10.63 3.16
C ASN A 110 -5.64 -9.27 2.77
N ILE A 111 -5.21 -8.24 3.50
CA ILE A 111 -5.64 -6.85 3.36
C ILE A 111 -4.49 -6.07 2.70
N PHE A 112 -4.74 -5.50 1.53
CA PHE A 112 -3.79 -4.66 0.81
C PHE A 112 -3.92 -3.20 1.27
N ILE A 113 -2.81 -2.64 1.76
CA ILE A 113 -2.64 -1.20 1.96
C ILE A 113 -1.96 -0.61 0.72
N ASP A 114 -2.74 0.00 -0.16
CA ASP A 114 -2.24 0.67 -1.38
C ASP A 114 -1.66 2.08 -1.06
N GLY A 115 -2.01 2.61 0.13
CA GLY A 115 -1.52 3.88 0.65
C GLY A 115 -2.58 4.99 0.55
N GLY A 116 -2.25 6.28 0.42
CA GLY A 116 -0.92 6.85 0.42
C GLY A 116 -0.31 7.00 1.81
N ALA A 117 0.73 7.83 1.87
CA ALA A 117 1.58 7.99 3.05
C ALA A 117 0.80 8.24 4.35
N GLU A 118 -0.30 8.99 4.35
CA GLU A 118 -1.07 9.25 5.59
C GLU A 118 -1.62 7.98 6.22
N ILE A 119 -2.23 7.10 5.41
CA ILE A 119 -2.78 5.81 5.85
C ILE A 119 -1.65 4.92 6.37
N VAL A 120 -0.56 4.83 5.61
CA VAL A 120 0.62 4.03 6.01
C VAL A 120 1.17 4.51 7.35
N ASN A 121 1.33 5.82 7.54
CA ASN A 121 1.89 6.37 8.78
C ASN A 121 0.94 6.24 9.98
N GLU A 122 -0.38 6.27 9.77
CA GLU A 122 -1.35 5.99 10.83
C GLU A 122 -1.25 4.53 11.30
N LEU A 123 -1.19 3.57 10.36
CA LEU A 123 -1.05 2.16 10.68
C LEU A 123 0.30 1.82 11.32
N LEU A 124 1.38 2.50 10.93
CA LEU A 124 2.70 2.33 11.55
C LEU A 124 2.72 2.79 13.02
N LYS A 125 2.03 3.88 13.37
CA LYS A 125 1.93 4.35 14.76
C LYS A 125 1.24 3.34 15.67
N GLU A 126 0.26 2.64 15.13
CA GLU A 126 -0.49 1.60 15.85
C GLU A 126 0.14 0.21 15.71
N ASN A 127 1.30 0.11 15.04
CA ASN A 127 1.99 -1.15 14.77
C ASN A 127 1.09 -2.19 14.08
N LEU A 128 0.28 -1.79 13.10
CA LEU A 128 -0.75 -2.64 12.48
C LEU A 128 -0.38 -3.27 11.14
N ILE A 129 0.76 -2.89 10.53
CA ILE A 129 1.24 -3.50 9.29
C ILE A 129 2.01 -4.78 9.63
N ASP A 130 1.58 -5.91 9.09
CA ASP A 130 2.21 -7.21 9.34
C ASP A 130 3.35 -7.48 8.36
N GLU A 131 3.19 -7.09 7.08
CA GLU A 131 4.20 -7.29 6.04
C GLU A 131 4.40 -6.05 5.15
N PHE A 132 5.63 -5.91 4.66
CA PHE A 132 6.08 -4.82 3.81
C PHE A 132 6.70 -5.40 2.54
N ILE A 133 6.09 -5.15 1.40
CA ILE A 133 6.63 -5.46 0.08
C ILE A 133 6.94 -4.13 -0.59
N ILE A 134 8.21 -3.73 -0.55
CA ILE A 134 8.65 -2.40 -1.00
C ILE A 134 9.54 -2.56 -2.22
N SER A 135 9.09 -2.00 -3.34
CA SER A 135 9.84 -1.95 -4.59
C SER A 135 10.66 -0.66 -4.67
N ILE A 136 11.98 -0.78 -4.53
CA ILE A 136 12.90 0.36 -4.56
C ILE A 136 13.30 0.67 -6.00
N ILE A 137 12.92 1.86 -6.46
CA ILE A 137 13.33 2.41 -7.75
C ILE A 137 14.74 2.99 -7.62
N PRO A 138 15.67 2.72 -8.57
CA PRO A 138 17.06 3.16 -8.47
C PRO A 138 17.24 4.65 -8.78
N ILE A 139 16.64 5.51 -7.95
CA ILE A 139 16.68 6.97 -8.07
C ILE A 139 16.61 7.63 -6.68
N LEU A 140 17.27 8.79 -6.55
CA LEU A 140 17.07 9.73 -5.45
C LEU A 140 16.14 10.86 -5.94
N VAL A 141 14.99 11.02 -5.29
CA VAL A 141 13.97 12.01 -5.67
C VAL A 141 14.20 13.36 -4.98
N GLY A 142 14.75 13.36 -3.77
CA GLY A 142 15.14 14.53 -3.00
C GLY A 142 13.98 15.28 -2.32
N SER A 143 12.78 15.31 -2.90
CA SER A 143 11.61 15.97 -2.31
C SER A 143 10.27 15.42 -2.79
N GLY A 144 9.22 15.58 -2.00
CA GLY A 144 7.87 15.13 -2.34
C GLY A 144 7.20 14.39 -1.18
N THR A 145 6.36 13.41 -1.51
CA THR A 145 5.63 12.63 -0.51
C THR A 145 6.51 11.48 0.01
N LYS A 146 7.01 11.59 1.24
CA LYS A 146 7.74 10.51 1.91
C LYS A 146 6.80 9.37 2.30
N LEU A 147 7.22 8.12 2.05
CA LEU A 147 6.51 6.93 2.50
C LEU A 147 6.40 6.92 4.04
N PHE A 148 7.56 6.99 4.67
CA PHE A 148 7.69 6.95 6.12
C PHE A 148 7.97 8.35 6.66
N LYS A 149 7.03 8.87 7.46
CA LYS A 149 7.17 10.16 8.15
C LYS A 149 7.90 9.97 9.48
N ASP A 150 8.54 11.03 9.94
CA ASP A 150 9.20 11.07 11.24
C ASP A 150 8.17 10.99 12.39
N GLY A 151 8.63 10.66 13.60
CA GLY A 151 7.79 10.58 14.79
C GLY A 151 6.92 9.31 14.89
N ARG A 152 7.24 8.27 14.09
CA ARG A 152 6.70 6.91 14.26
C ARG A 152 7.52 6.12 15.29
N PRO A 153 6.93 5.12 15.97
CA PRO A 153 7.68 4.22 16.84
C PRO A 153 8.80 3.49 16.09
N GLU A 154 9.88 3.15 16.81
CA GLU A 154 10.88 2.22 16.29
C GLU A 154 10.27 0.82 16.15
N GLN A 155 10.56 0.14 15.04
CA GLN A 155 10.03 -1.19 14.75
C GLN A 155 11.15 -2.06 14.17
N LYS A 156 11.28 -3.28 14.68
CA LYS A 156 12.17 -4.30 14.12
C LYS A 156 11.45 -5.05 13.01
N LEU A 157 12.16 -5.28 11.91
CA LEU A 157 11.66 -6.03 10.77
C LEU A 157 12.58 -7.23 10.52
N GLU A 158 12.00 -8.32 10.06
CA GLU A 158 12.73 -9.51 9.59
C GLU A 158 12.63 -9.58 8.06
N LEU A 159 13.77 -9.72 7.39
CA LEU A 159 13.82 -9.89 5.95
C LEU A 159 13.31 -11.29 5.58
N ILE A 160 12.24 -11.34 4.78
CA ILE A 160 11.67 -12.59 4.25
C ILE A 160 12.29 -12.94 2.91
N SER A 161 12.36 -11.99 1.98
CA SER A 161 12.96 -12.23 0.67
C SER A 161 13.40 -10.94 0.00
N THR A 162 14.29 -11.09 -0.99
CA THR A 162 14.70 -10.03 -1.90
C THR A 162 14.54 -10.53 -3.33
N LYS A 163 14.09 -9.64 -4.22
CA LYS A 163 14.04 -9.89 -5.66
C LYS A 163 14.67 -8.73 -6.39
N GLN A 164 15.54 -9.03 -7.35
CA GLN A 164 16.14 -8.05 -8.25
C GLN A 164 15.55 -8.24 -9.65
N PHE A 165 15.31 -7.13 -10.34
CA PHE A 165 14.81 -7.11 -11.71
C PHE A 165 15.79 -6.38 -12.63
N ASP A 166 15.68 -6.61 -13.94
CA ASP A 166 16.66 -6.22 -14.97
C ASP A 166 16.97 -4.72 -15.02
N LYS A 167 16.00 -3.86 -14.69
CA LYS A 167 16.15 -2.40 -14.66
C LYS A 167 16.61 -1.82 -13.32
N GLY A 168 17.15 -2.68 -12.45
CA GLY A 168 17.72 -2.28 -11.16
C GLY A 168 16.70 -2.08 -10.04
N LEU A 169 15.40 -2.33 -10.30
CA LEU A 169 14.40 -2.40 -9.24
C LEU A 169 14.77 -3.52 -8.28
N THR A 170 14.78 -3.21 -6.98
CA THR A 170 14.93 -4.20 -5.92
C THR A 170 13.67 -4.22 -5.08
N GLN A 171 12.99 -5.37 -5.05
CA GLN A 171 11.83 -5.58 -4.20
C GLN A 171 12.26 -6.27 -2.92
N LEU A 172 11.97 -5.64 -1.79
CA LEU A 172 12.26 -6.15 -0.46
C LEU A 172 10.95 -6.58 0.19
N HIS A 173 10.92 -7.81 0.70
CA HIS A 173 9.80 -8.32 1.48
C HIS A 173 10.24 -8.52 2.91
N TYR A 174 9.63 -7.76 3.82
CA TYR A 174 9.82 -7.86 5.25
C TYR A 174 8.52 -8.26 5.94
N LYS A 175 8.64 -8.90 7.10
CA LYS A 175 7.57 -8.97 8.09
C LYS A 175 7.95 -8.20 9.33
N ARG A 176 6.96 -7.75 10.10
CA ARG A 176 7.18 -7.30 11.47
C ARG A 176 7.83 -8.43 12.28
N ALA A 177 8.89 -8.12 13.03
CA ALA A 177 9.52 -9.09 13.92
C ALA A 177 8.64 -9.34 15.15
N ASP A 178 8.61 -10.58 15.64
CA ASP A 178 8.03 -10.89 16.94
C ASP A 178 8.95 -10.33 18.04
N ASN A 179 8.36 -9.71 19.06
CA ASN A 179 9.09 -9.22 20.24
C ASN A 179 9.40 -10.35 21.22
#